data_AF-A0AAU9QJC9-F1
#
_entry.id   AF-A0AAU9QJC9-F1
#
_cell.length_a   1.000
_cell.length_b   1.000
_cell.length_c   1.000
_cell.angle_alpha   90.00
_cell.angle_beta   90.00
_cell.angle_gamma   90.00
#
_symmetry.space_group_name_H-M   'P 1'
#
loop_
_entity.id
_entity.type
_entity.pdbx_description
1 polymer ?
#
loop_
_entity_poly.entity_id
_entity_poly.type
_entity_poly.pdbx_seq_one_letter_code
_entity_poly.pdbx_strand_id
1 'polypeptide(L)' 'MLTDVNGLPLAVVTDSANVHDIKLVLQTLDALECYRPPLQVPLYLDKGYTGQWLHDELVTLNYIPHVQSRAEEAASLK' A
#
# COMPACT_ATOMS: atom_id res chain seq x y z
N MET A 1 -5.79 -4.11 2.64
CA MET A 1 -5.11 -5.42 2.60
C MET A 1 -3.81 -5.26 1.85
N LEU A 2 -2.72 -5.85 2.35
CA LEU A 2 -1.43 -5.88 1.69
C LEU A 2 -1.17 -7.28 1.14
N THR A 3 -0.67 -7.38 -0.08
CA THR A 3 -0.37 -8.65 -0.74
C THR A 3 1.03 -8.68 -1.32
N ASP A 4 1.55 -9.89 -1.55
CA ASP A 4 2.71 -10.08 -2.40
C ASP A 4 2.35 -9.98 -3.89
N VAL A 5 3.33 -10.22 -4.76
CA VAL A 5 3.15 -10.21 -6.23
C VAL A 5 2.23 -11.32 -6.75
N ASN A 6 2.06 -12.41 -6.00
CA ASN A 6 1.19 -13.53 -6.36
C ASN A 6 -0.23 -13.34 -5.81
N GLY A 7 -0.49 -12.24 -5.09
CA GLY A 7 -1.76 -11.97 -4.43
C GLY A 7 -1.92 -12.66 -3.07
N LEU A 8 -0.86 -13.24 -2.50
CA LEU A 8 -0.89 -13.81 -1.16
C LEU A 8 -1.03 -12.66 -0.14
N PRO A 9 -2.06 -12.66 0.72
CA PRO A 9 -2.21 -11.63 1.74
C PRO A 9 -1.07 -11.73 2.77
N LEU A 10 -0.34 -10.63 2.92
CA LEU A 10 0.75 -10.48 3.90
C LEU A 10 0.27 -9.82 5.20
N ALA A 11 -0.73 -8.94 5.10
CA ALA A 11 -1.36 -8.28 6.25
C ALA A 11 -2.76 -7.79 5.91
N VAL A 12 -3.67 -7.85 6.88
CA VAL A 12 -5.04 -7.34 6.77
C VAL A 12 -5.39 -6.59 8.04
N VAL A 13 -5.73 -5.31 7.89
CA VAL A 13 -6.29 -4.47 8.96
C VAL A 13 -7.64 -3.97 8.47
N THR A 14 -8.63 -3.97 9.35
CA THR A 14 -10.00 -3.53 9.07
C THR A 14 -10.46 -2.54 10.12
N ASP A 15 -11.35 -1.63 9.72
CA ASP A 15 -12.02 -0.66 10.59
C ASP A 15 -13.48 -0.49 10.15
N SER A 16 -14.21 0.36 10.83
CA SER A 16 -15.59 0.75 10.55
C SER A 16 -15.73 1.32 9.14
N ALA A 17 -16.88 1.09 8.50
CA ALA A 17 -17.13 1.50 7.11
C ALA A 17 -17.02 3.02 6.83
N ASN A 18 -17.07 3.86 7.86
CA ASN A 18 -16.95 5.33 7.73
C ASN A 18 -15.47 5.82 7.82
N VAL A 19 -14.52 4.90 7.99
CA VAL A 19 -13.10 5.21 8.01
C VAL A 19 -12.53 4.96 6.61
N HIS A 20 -11.82 5.96 6.08
CA HIS A 20 -11.22 5.83 4.76
C HIS A 20 -9.95 4.97 4.83
N ASP A 21 -9.82 3.98 3.93
CA ASP A 21 -8.74 2.98 3.94
C ASP A 21 -7.32 3.59 3.93
N ILE A 22 -7.16 4.78 3.35
CA ILE A 22 -5.88 5.51 3.38
C ILE A 22 -5.33 5.70 4.80
N LYS A 23 -6.21 5.79 5.80
CA LYS A 23 -5.84 5.95 7.22
C LYS A 23 -5.30 4.65 7.85
N LEU A 24 -5.56 3.51 7.22
CA LEU A 24 -5.18 2.19 7.72
C LEU A 24 -3.86 1.70 7.12
N VAL A 25 -3.25 2.44 6.18
CA VAL A 25 -2.05 1.99 5.45
C VAL A 25 -0.89 1.72 6.39
N LEU A 26 -0.56 2.68 7.27
CA LEU A 26 0.57 2.53 8.19
C LEU A 26 0.35 1.37 9.18
N GLN A 27 -0.87 1.24 9.71
CA GLN A 27 -1.25 0.10 10.55
C GLN A 27 -1.14 -1.23 9.80
N THR A 28 -1.51 -1.26 8.52
CA THR A 28 -1.39 -2.46 7.67
C THR A 28 0.08 -2.83 7.44
N LEU A 29 0.96 -1.84 7.25
CA LEU A 29 2.40 -2.07 7.09
C LEU A 29 3.07 -2.54 8.39
N ASP A 30 2.58 -2.08 9.54
CA ASP A 30 3.07 -2.49 10.86
C ASP A 30 2.54 -3.86 11.30
N ALA A 31 1.38 -4.26 10.79
CA ALA A 31 0.83 -5.60 10.97
C ALA A 31 1.51 -6.67 10.09
N LEU A 32 2.54 -6.29 9.31
CA LEU A 32 3.32 -7.22 8.51
C LEU A 32 4.07 -8.19 9.44
N GLU A 33 3.60 -9.44 9.51
CA GLU A 33 4.24 -10.47 10.34
C GLU A 33 5.54 -11.01 9.72
N CYS A 34 5.73 -10.80 8.41
CA CYS A 34 6.93 -11.19 7.70
C CYS A 34 8.04 -10.12 7.76
N TYR A 35 9.25 -10.54 7.42
CA TYR A 35 10.43 -9.67 7.46
C TYR A 35 10.25 -8.42 6.60
N ARG A 36 10.34 -7.23 7.22
CA ARG A 36 10.46 -5.96 6.49
C ARG A 36 11.88 -5.87 5.93
N PRO A 37 12.07 -5.90 4.60
CA PRO A 37 13.40 -5.89 4.01
C PRO A 37 14.15 -4.58 4.33
N PRO A 38 15.48 -4.63 4.51
CA PRO A 38 16.31 -3.48 4.90
C PRO A 38 16.65 -2.60 3.67
N LEU A 39 15.96 -2.81 2.55
CA LEU A 39 16.20 -2.19 1.25
C LEU A 39 15.00 -1.33 0.88
N GLN A 40 15.22 -0.34 0.02
CA GLN A 40 14.11 0.40 -0.59
C GLN A 40 13.28 -0.55 -1.43
N VAL A 41 12.03 -0.77 -1.02
CA VAL A 41 11.10 -1.67 -1.71
C VAL A 41 9.99 -0.90 -2.40
N PRO A 42 9.64 -1.24 -3.65
CA PRO A 42 8.46 -0.71 -4.32
C PRO A 42 7.20 -1.08 -3.53
N LEU A 43 6.34 -0.09 -3.28
CA LEU A 43 5.01 -0.30 -2.72
C LEU A 43 3.98 0.18 -3.73
N TYR A 44 3.22 -0.75 -4.30
CA TYR A 44 2.16 -0.44 -5.25
C TYR A 44 0.86 -0.17 -4.51
N LEU A 45 0.22 0.95 -4.86
CA LEU A 45 -0.97 1.47 -4.21
C LEU A 45 -2.02 1.82 -5.27
N ASP A 46 -3.29 1.63 -4.90
CA ASP A 46 -4.39 2.01 -5.78
C ASP A 46 -4.51 3.53 -5.91
N LYS A 47 -5.27 3.98 -6.92
CA LYS A 47 -5.47 5.41 -7.20
C LYS A 47 -6.08 6.21 -6.04
N GLY A 48 -6.73 5.55 -5.07
CA GLY A 48 -7.29 6.20 -3.88
C GLY A 48 -6.24 6.69 -2.87
N TYR A 49 -4.99 6.23 -2.95
CA TYR A 49 -3.94 6.48 -1.97
C TYR A 49 -3.00 7.64 -2.37
N THR A 50 -3.56 8.76 -2.86
CA THR A 50 -2.78 9.90 -3.38
C THR A 50 -2.49 11.00 -2.34
N GLY A 51 -2.60 10.71 -1.05
CA GLY A 51 -2.34 11.70 0.00
C GLY A 51 -0.86 12.06 0.07
N GLN A 52 -0.49 13.35 -0.01
CA GLN A 52 0.91 13.77 0.12
C GLN A 52 1.51 13.34 1.46
N TRP A 53 0.74 13.48 2.54
CA TRP A 53 1.16 13.02 3.88
C TRP A 53 1.51 11.52 3.88
N LEU A 54 0.74 10.69 3.17
CA LEU A 54 0.98 9.25 3.09
C LEU A 54 2.25 8.98 2.29
N HIS A 55 2.43 9.69 1.18
CA HIS A 55 3.65 9.58 0.38
C HIS A 55 4.91 9.87 1.23
N ASP A 56 4.89 10.94 2.02
CA ASP A 56 6.04 11.35 2.84
C ASP A 56 6.34 10.34 3.96
N GLU A 57 5.31 9.79 4.60
CA GLU A 57 5.43 8.70 5.58
C GLU A 57 6.04 7.43 4.97
N LEU A 58 5.56 7.03 3.78
CA LEU A 58 6.08 5.84 3.09
C LEU A 58 7.55 5.99 2.70
N VAL A 59 7.96 7.15 2.23
CA VAL A 59 9.36 7.45 1.94
C VAL A 59 10.20 7.41 3.22
N THR A 60 9.69 7.92 4.34
CA THR A 60 10.35 7.86 5.65
C THR A 60 10.53 6.41 6.14
N LEU A 61 9.55 5.55 5.84
CA LEU A 61 9.61 4.10 6.10
C LEU A 61 10.45 3.33 5.07
N ASN A 62 11.16 4.02 4.18
CA ASN A 62 12.04 3.45 3.16
C ASN A 62 11.29 2.65 2.07
N TYR A 63 10.04 3.03 1.76
CA TYR A 63 9.30 2.53 0.60
C TYR A 63 9.44 3.48 -0.60
N ILE A 64 9.31 2.91 -1.80
CA ILE A 64 9.15 3.67 -3.05
C ILE A 64 7.67 3.58 -3.45
N PRO A 65 6.84 4.60 -3.14
CA PRO A 65 5.41 4.56 -3.40
C PRO A 65 5.12 4.69 -4.91
N HIS A 66 4.37 3.73 -5.44
CA HIS A 66 3.86 3.73 -6.81
C HIS A 66 2.35 3.72 -6.77
N VAL A 67 1.74 4.87 -7.07
CA VAL A 67 0.27 4.96 -7.17
C VAL A 67 -0.15 4.71 -8.61
N GLN A 68 -0.88 3.63 -8.84
CA GLN A 68 -1.36 3.26 -10.17
C GLN A 68 -2.33 4.32 -10.72
N SER A 69 -2.14 4.72 -11.98
CA SER A 69 -3.09 5.54 -12.70
C SER A 69 -4.25 4.71 -13.26
N ARG A 70 -5.40 5.35 -13.49
CA ARG A 70 -6.56 4.70 -14.13
C ARG A 70 -6.24 4.13 -15.52
N ALA A 71 -5.30 4.75 -16.23
CA ALA A 71 -4.89 4.27 -17.55
C ALA A 71 -4.08 2.97 -17.44
N GLU A 72 -3.18 2.87 -16.45
CA GLU A 72 -2.40 1.66 -16.17
C GLU A 72 -3.29 0.52 -15.65
N GLU A 73 -4.27 0.83 -14.80
CA GLU A 73 -5.26 -0.14 -14.31
C GLU A 73 -6.04 -0.76 -15.47
N ALA A 74 -6.60 0.07 -16.35
CA ALA A 74 -7.33 -0.35 -17.54
C ALA A 74 -6.47 -1.14 -18.54
N ALA A 75 -5.14 -0.90 -18.56
CA ALA A 75 -4.21 -1.65 -19.39
C ALA A 75 -3.90 -3.03 -18.81
N SER A 76 -3.86 -3.19 -17.48
CA SER A 76 -3.59 -4.49 -16.82
C SER A 76 -4.76 -5.46 -16.87
N LEU A 77 -5.98 -4.96 -17.16
CA LEU A 77 -7.21 -5.74 -17.29
C LEU A 77 -7.46 -6.29 -18.71
N LYS A 78 -6.52 -6.09 -19.65
CA LYS A 78 -6.59 -6.58 -21.04
C LYS A 78 -5.73 -7.82 -21.23
#